data_AF-A0A2P2KX58-F1
#
_entry.id   AF-A0A2P2KX58-F1
#
_cell.length_a   1.000
_cell.length_b   1.000
_cell.length_c   1.000
_cell.angle_alpha   90.00
_cell.angle_beta   90.00
_cell.angle_gamma   90.00
#
_symmetry.space_group_name_H-M   'P 1'
#
loop_
_entity.id
_entity.type
_entity.pdbx_description
1 polymer ?
#
loop_
_entity_poly.entity_id
_entity_poly.type
_entity_poly.pdbx_seq_one_letter_code
_entity_poly.pdbx_strand_id
1 'polypeptide(L)'
;MDATGGNPQNVVVPPVEGVAGGGTAYGWNDDSLHCSNSLKRSIDPSEVPTSDLVHVWCMPSTANVGPQEMPRNLEHINLLAARNERESVQILIRPKVSWSGSDNAGIVQIHCTDLRSSSGDQLVPGQSIMLRKVVPILGVPDALVPLDIPVSQISLLPGETTAVWVSIDVPSSQAPGQYEGEIIITSLKSEYPSQSLGKSEKHRLYTELTNCLDILEPIEGKPLDEVVERVKSATTSLRRVLLSPSFSECISDNGSLDMMEEDVITNLSVRVKICLTVWDFILPATPSLPAVFGVSFFVVKCSMCKF
;
A
#
# COMPACT_ATOMS: atom_id res chain seq x y z
N MET A 1 -48.78 -0.34 32.55
CA MET A 1 -48.61 0.75 31.58
C MET A 1 -47.13 0.82 31.28
N ASP A 2 -46.77 0.29 30.12
CA ASP A 2 -45.44 0.32 29.50
C ASP A 2 -45.07 1.71 28.99
N ALA A 3 -43.75 1.98 28.94
CA ALA A 3 -43.00 2.77 27.94
C ALA A 3 -41.58 3.07 28.51
N THR A 4 -40.52 2.36 28.09
CA THR A 4 -39.50 2.75 27.07
C THR A 4 -38.67 3.99 27.43
N GLY A 5 -37.35 4.08 27.26
CA GLY A 5 -36.32 3.25 26.63
C GLY A 5 -35.06 4.13 26.46
N GLY A 6 -33.86 3.56 26.57
CA GLY A 6 -32.60 4.29 26.39
C GLY A 6 -31.40 3.33 26.40
N ASN A 7 -31.10 2.75 25.23
CA ASN A 7 -30.04 1.78 24.98
C ASN A 7 -28.66 2.48 25.00
N PRO A 8 -27.63 1.97 25.71
CA PRO A 8 -26.29 2.55 25.66
C PRO A 8 -25.64 2.33 24.28
N GLN A 9 -24.88 3.33 23.86
CA GLN A 9 -24.17 3.41 22.59
C GLN A 9 -23.42 2.11 22.28
N ASN A 10 -23.66 1.62 21.07
CA ASN A 10 -23.10 0.41 20.51
C ASN A 10 -21.60 0.64 20.24
N VAL A 11 -20.76 0.42 21.25
CA VAL A 11 -19.30 0.35 21.09
C VAL A 11 -19.01 -0.98 20.37
N VAL A 12 -18.90 -0.91 19.04
CA VAL A 12 -18.45 -2.04 18.24
C VAL A 12 -16.95 -2.20 18.47
N VAL A 13 -16.60 -3.15 19.33
CA VAL A 13 -15.23 -3.64 19.48
C VAL A 13 -14.93 -4.54 18.27
N PRO A 14 -13.82 -4.32 17.53
CA PRO A 14 -13.48 -5.14 16.38
C PRO A 14 -13.15 -6.59 16.82
N PRO A 15 -13.49 -7.60 16.00
CA PRO A 15 -13.24 -8.98 16.34
C PRO A 15 -11.73 -9.25 16.42
N VAL A 16 -11.32 -9.91 17.51
CA VAL A 16 -9.99 -10.50 17.65
C VAL A 16 -9.86 -11.62 16.62
N GLU A 17 -8.77 -11.58 15.85
CA GLU A 17 -8.44 -12.54 14.81
C GLU A 17 -8.37 -13.97 15.38
N GLY A 18 -9.12 -14.90 14.78
CA GLY A 18 -9.02 -16.32 15.16
C GLY A 18 -10.23 -17.23 14.97
N VAL A 19 -11.35 -16.78 14.37
CA VAL A 19 -12.47 -17.68 14.08
C VAL A 19 -12.86 -17.63 12.61
N ALA A 20 -12.62 -18.77 11.96
CA ALA A 20 -12.95 -19.16 10.61
C ALA A 20 -14.17 -18.48 9.97
N GLY A 21 -13.94 -17.89 8.80
CA GLY A 21 -14.97 -17.51 7.84
C GLY A 21 -14.36 -16.71 6.70
N GLY A 22 -14.20 -17.33 5.53
CA GLY A 22 -13.51 -16.73 4.38
C GLY A 22 -14.15 -15.42 3.91
N GLY A 23 -13.51 -14.30 4.25
CA GLY A 23 -13.70 -12.98 3.67
C GLY A 23 -12.38 -12.24 3.74
N THR A 24 -11.89 -11.73 2.61
CA THR A 24 -10.62 -10.97 2.51
C THR A 24 -10.78 -9.49 2.88
N ALA A 25 -11.95 -9.11 3.40
CA ALA A 25 -12.23 -7.76 3.86
C ALA A 25 -11.85 -7.65 5.35
N TYR A 26 -10.94 -6.74 5.65
CA TYR A 26 -10.49 -6.49 7.03
C TYR A 26 -11.48 -5.52 7.67
N GLY A 27 -12.53 -6.09 8.26
CA GLY A 27 -13.78 -5.43 8.63
C GLY A 27 -13.64 -4.12 9.42
N TRP A 28 -13.88 -3.01 8.72
CA TRP A 28 -14.33 -1.71 9.22
C TRP A 28 -15.26 -1.16 8.14
N ASN A 29 -16.56 -1.42 8.27
CA ASN A 29 -17.53 -1.05 7.24
C ASN A 29 -17.81 0.46 7.31
N ASP A 30 -17.39 1.22 6.30
CA ASP A 30 -18.10 2.46 5.94
C ASP A 30 -19.42 2.05 5.27
N ASP A 31 -20.52 2.59 5.78
CA ASP A 31 -21.90 2.23 5.47
C ASP A 31 -22.34 2.71 4.06
N SER A 32 -21.61 2.31 3.00
CA SER A 32 -21.85 2.83 1.64
C SER A 32 -21.62 1.87 0.47
N LEU A 33 -21.27 0.60 0.69
CA LEU A 33 -21.18 -0.38 -0.39
C LEU A 33 -22.08 -1.59 -0.11
N HIS A 34 -23.30 -1.53 -0.65
CA HIS A 34 -24.07 -2.74 -0.98
C HIS A 34 -23.32 -3.53 -2.07
N CYS A 35 -22.23 -4.19 -1.70
CA CYS A 35 -21.57 -5.15 -2.58
C CYS A 35 -22.23 -6.50 -2.38
N SER A 36 -23.26 -6.75 -3.19
CA SER A 36 -23.84 -8.07 -3.38
C SER A 36 -22.76 -9.09 -3.73
N ASN A 37 -22.62 -10.12 -2.88
CA ASN A 37 -22.06 -11.44 -3.15
C ASN A 37 -21.34 -11.61 -4.51
N SER A 38 -20.04 -11.34 -4.56
CA SER A 38 -19.16 -11.88 -5.60
C SER A 38 -17.85 -12.32 -4.97
N LEU A 39 -17.87 -13.53 -4.41
CA LEU A 39 -16.70 -14.27 -3.97
C LEU A 39 -15.80 -14.60 -5.18
N LYS A 40 -14.48 -14.39 -5.03
CA LYS A 40 -13.39 -14.84 -5.92
C LYS A 40 -13.32 -14.20 -7.33
N ARG A 41 -13.22 -12.88 -7.43
CA ARG A 41 -12.58 -12.25 -8.59
C ARG A 41 -11.24 -11.67 -8.14
N SER A 42 -10.17 -12.00 -8.87
CA SER A 42 -8.89 -11.31 -8.71
C SER A 42 -9.14 -9.82 -8.94
N ILE A 43 -8.87 -8.98 -7.94
CA ILE A 43 -9.06 -7.53 -8.05
C ILE A 43 -7.94 -7.00 -8.95
N ASP A 44 -8.30 -6.33 -10.05
CA ASP A 44 -7.33 -5.60 -10.86
C ASP A 44 -7.22 -4.15 -10.34
N PRO A 45 -6.11 -3.76 -9.70
CA PRO A 45 -5.93 -2.40 -9.17
C PRO A 45 -5.77 -1.34 -10.26
N SER A 46 -5.64 -1.73 -11.53
CA SER A 46 -5.66 -0.78 -12.66
C SER A 46 -7.07 -0.37 -13.10
N GLU A 47 -8.10 -1.09 -12.64
CA GLU A 47 -9.50 -0.82 -12.98
C GLU A 47 -10.31 -0.25 -11.81
N VAL A 48 -9.76 -0.31 -10.58
CA VAL A 48 -10.44 0.07 -9.34
C VAL A 48 -9.74 1.25 -8.69
N PRO A 49 -10.48 2.28 -8.22
CA PRO A 49 -9.90 3.38 -7.48
C PRO A 49 -9.11 2.90 -6.26
N THR A 50 -7.93 3.47 -6.05
CA THR A 50 -7.08 3.19 -4.89
C THR A 50 -7.82 3.47 -3.58
N SER A 51 -8.72 4.46 -3.56
CA SER A 51 -9.58 4.77 -2.40
C SER A 51 -10.50 3.63 -1.99
N ASP A 52 -10.86 2.73 -2.91
CA ASP A 52 -11.73 1.58 -2.63
C ASP A 52 -10.91 0.40 -2.08
N LEU A 53 -9.60 0.39 -2.34
CA LEU A 53 -8.67 -0.64 -1.91
C LEU A 53 -7.98 -0.32 -0.58
N VAL A 54 -7.73 0.95 -0.30
CA VAL A 54 -7.06 1.41 0.93
C VAL A 54 -7.79 2.57 1.59
N HIS A 55 -7.69 2.64 2.92
CA HIS A 55 -7.89 3.88 3.66
C HIS A 55 -6.58 4.66 3.71
N VAL A 56 -6.67 5.98 3.48
CA VAL A 56 -5.56 6.92 3.64
C VAL A 56 -6.01 8.06 4.54
N TRP A 57 -5.20 8.39 5.54
CA TRP A 57 -5.45 9.54 6.42
C TRP A 57 -4.14 10.10 6.99
N CYS A 58 -4.22 11.19 7.74
CA CYS A 58 -3.05 11.86 8.30
C CYS A 58 -3.09 11.89 9.82
N MET A 59 -1.92 11.92 10.44
CA MET A 59 -1.74 12.10 11.88
C MET A 59 -0.58 13.07 12.16
N PRO A 60 -0.62 13.79 13.28
CA PRO A 60 0.48 14.67 13.66
C PRO A 60 1.76 13.86 13.93
N SER A 61 2.92 14.51 13.77
CA SER A 61 4.23 13.91 14.08
C SER A 61 4.39 13.48 15.53
N THR A 62 3.59 14.04 16.45
CA THR A 62 3.63 13.71 17.88
C THR A 62 2.81 12.47 18.26
N ALA A 63 2.04 11.91 17.33
CA ALA A 63 1.23 10.73 17.60
C ALA A 63 2.03 9.43 17.42
N ASN A 64 1.89 8.51 18.36
CA ASN A 64 2.40 7.14 18.21
C ASN A 64 1.36 6.32 17.45
N VAL A 65 1.68 5.92 16.22
CA VAL A 65 0.78 5.13 15.39
C VAL A 65 1.22 3.67 15.38
N GLY A 66 0.34 2.78 15.85
CA GLY A 66 0.54 1.34 15.81
C GLY A 66 -0.11 0.67 14.58
N PRO A 67 0.18 -0.62 14.35
CA PRO A 67 -0.41 -1.39 13.23
C PRO A 67 -1.93 -1.53 13.27
N GLN A 68 -2.55 -1.30 14.43
CA GLN A 68 -4.00 -1.39 14.64
C GLN A 68 -4.68 -0.01 14.73
N GLU A 69 -3.99 1.07 14.36
CA GLU A 69 -4.60 2.40 14.32
C GLU A 69 -5.78 2.41 13.34
N MET A 70 -6.92 2.92 13.82
CA MET A 70 -8.16 2.97 13.06
C MET A 70 -8.08 4.01 11.92
N PRO A 71 -8.64 3.69 10.74
CA PRO A 71 -8.86 4.68 9.70
C PRO A 71 -9.65 5.89 10.17
N ARG A 72 -9.32 7.06 9.60
CA ARG A 72 -10.05 8.32 9.77
C ARG A 72 -10.30 8.94 8.40
N ASN A 73 -11.06 10.04 8.40
CA ASN A 73 -11.22 10.83 7.19
C ASN A 73 -9.89 11.47 6.80
N LEU A 74 -9.65 11.55 5.49
CA LEU A 74 -8.49 12.24 4.94
C LEU A 74 -8.71 13.76 5.07
N GLU A 75 -7.88 14.40 5.88
CA GLU A 75 -7.84 15.86 6.02
C GLU A 75 -6.67 16.46 5.23
N HIS A 76 -6.78 17.74 4.87
CA HIS A 76 -5.65 18.46 4.25
C HIS A 76 -4.53 18.67 5.26
N ILE A 77 -3.30 18.43 4.84
CA ILE A 77 -2.12 18.68 5.65
C ILE A 77 -1.80 20.18 5.57
N ASN A 78 -1.91 20.89 6.70
CA ASN A 78 -1.53 22.29 6.81
C ASN A 78 -0.38 22.42 7.81
N LEU A 79 0.79 22.83 7.33
CA LEU A 79 2.01 23.00 8.11
C LEU A 79 2.44 24.46 8.13
N LEU A 80 3.07 24.87 9.23
CA LEU A 80 3.65 26.19 9.41
C LEU A 80 5.11 26.00 9.78
N ALA A 81 6.01 26.67 9.09
CA ALA A 81 7.44 26.58 9.37
C ALA A 81 8.11 27.92 9.17
N ALA A 82 9.09 28.25 10.02
CA ALA A 82 10.07 29.26 9.76
C ALA A 82 11.10 28.78 8.72
N ARG A 83 11.87 29.71 8.18
CA ARG A 83 13.04 29.38 7.35
C ARG A 83 14.11 28.77 8.25
N ASN A 84 14.82 27.77 7.75
CA ASN A 84 15.76 26.94 8.52
C ASN A 84 15.08 26.09 9.61
N GLU A 85 13.80 25.76 9.43
CA GLU A 85 13.04 24.84 10.29
C GLU A 85 12.75 23.52 9.55
N ARG A 86 12.54 22.45 10.30
CA ARG A 86 12.03 21.19 9.77
C ARG A 86 10.69 20.88 10.40
N GLU A 87 9.67 20.73 9.56
CA GLU A 87 8.35 20.26 9.98
C GLU A 87 8.09 18.82 9.54
N SER A 88 7.15 18.15 10.21
CA SER A 88 6.86 16.75 9.92
C SER A 88 5.41 16.36 10.19
N VAL A 89 4.93 15.37 9.43
CA VAL A 89 3.58 14.81 9.52
C VAL A 89 3.63 13.32 9.16
N GLN A 90 2.63 12.56 9.59
CA GLN A 90 2.49 11.15 9.27
C GLN A 90 1.31 10.93 8.33
N ILE A 91 1.52 10.16 7.26
CA ILE A 91 0.49 9.65 6.36
C ILE A 91 0.31 8.16 6.63
N LEU A 92 -0.93 7.74 6.77
CA LEU A 92 -1.31 6.41 7.17
C LEU A 92 -2.04 5.72 6.04
N ILE A 93 -1.70 4.46 5.81
CA ILE A 93 -2.24 3.64 4.74
C ILE A 93 -2.64 2.30 5.34
N ARG A 94 -3.91 1.93 5.22
CA ARG A 94 -4.43 0.63 5.68
C ARG A 94 -5.23 -0.04 4.57
N PRO A 95 -4.94 -1.29 4.20
CA PRO A 95 -5.71 -2.00 3.19
C PRO A 95 -7.11 -2.34 3.70
N LYS A 96 -8.13 -2.05 2.88
CA LYS A 96 -9.53 -2.48 3.07
C LYS A 96 -9.71 -3.94 2.67
N VAL A 97 -9.06 -4.29 1.57
CA VAL A 97 -9.09 -5.59 0.92
C VAL A 97 -7.70 -5.96 0.43
N SER A 98 -7.48 -7.24 0.16
CA SER A 98 -6.26 -7.72 -0.50
C SER A 98 -6.50 -7.87 -2.01
N TRP A 99 -5.61 -7.29 -2.81
CA TRP A 99 -5.58 -7.41 -4.27
C TRP A 99 -4.29 -8.07 -4.79
N SER A 100 -3.35 -8.41 -3.90
CA SER A 100 -2.26 -9.33 -4.19
C SER A 100 -2.59 -10.74 -3.69
N GLY A 101 -2.21 -11.77 -4.46
CA GLY A 101 -2.47 -13.19 -4.15
C GLY A 101 -1.52 -13.82 -3.12
N SER A 102 -0.64 -13.05 -2.49
CA SER A 102 0.40 -13.50 -1.55
C SER A 102 0.07 -13.16 -0.09
N ASP A 103 1.02 -13.37 0.83
CA ASP A 103 0.97 -12.96 2.26
C ASP A 103 0.89 -11.42 2.47
N ASN A 104 0.64 -10.65 1.41
CA ASN A 104 0.59 -9.19 1.38
C ASN A 104 -0.77 -8.77 0.85
N ALA A 105 -1.33 -7.68 1.37
CA ALA A 105 -2.59 -7.15 0.88
C ALA A 105 -2.42 -6.58 -0.54
N GLY A 106 -1.29 -5.93 -0.79
CA GLY A 106 -0.98 -5.31 -2.07
C GLY A 106 0.25 -4.44 -1.99
N ILE A 107 0.64 -3.91 -3.15
CA ILE A 107 1.70 -2.90 -3.25
C ILE A 107 1.06 -1.58 -3.65
N VAL A 108 1.46 -0.51 -2.98
CA VAL A 108 1.11 0.86 -3.37
C VAL A 108 2.36 1.61 -3.79
N GLN A 109 2.25 2.38 -4.87
CA GLN A 109 3.21 3.37 -5.27
C GLN A 109 2.89 4.69 -4.60
N ILE A 110 3.91 5.35 -4.07
CA ILE A 110 3.84 6.69 -3.50
C ILE A 110 4.67 7.61 -4.37
N HIS A 111 4.05 8.66 -4.90
CA HIS A 111 4.69 9.71 -5.67
C HIS A 111 4.58 11.03 -4.93
N CYS A 112 5.70 11.71 -4.71
CA CYS A 112 5.75 13.01 -4.06
C CYS A 112 6.06 14.09 -5.09
N THR A 113 5.20 15.11 -5.18
CA THR A 113 5.44 16.27 -6.05
C THR A 113 6.29 17.32 -5.35
N ASP A 114 6.85 18.24 -6.13
CA ASP A 114 7.40 19.49 -5.58
C ASP A 114 6.31 20.25 -4.80
N LEU A 115 6.70 20.94 -3.74
CA LEU A 115 5.86 21.98 -3.14
C LEU A 115 6.19 23.31 -3.82
N ARG A 116 5.21 23.92 -4.48
CA ARG A 116 5.39 25.12 -5.31
C ARG A 116 4.66 26.31 -4.73
N SER A 117 5.31 27.47 -4.76
CA SER A 117 4.71 28.75 -4.44
C SER A 117 4.16 29.41 -5.71
N SER A 118 3.15 30.27 -5.54
CA SER A 118 2.65 31.16 -6.60
C SER A 118 3.72 32.12 -7.15
N SER A 119 4.81 32.36 -6.39
CA SER A 119 5.97 33.16 -6.82
C SER A 119 6.92 32.41 -7.78
N GLY A 120 6.76 31.09 -7.94
CA GLY A 120 7.66 30.24 -8.72
C GLY A 120 8.77 29.57 -7.90
N ASP A 121 8.90 29.88 -6.61
CA ASP A 121 9.79 29.17 -5.70
C ASP A 121 9.28 27.74 -5.43
N GLN A 122 10.19 26.80 -5.20
CA GLN A 122 9.83 25.40 -4.98
C GLN A 122 10.71 24.71 -3.94
N LEU A 123 10.13 23.72 -3.26
CA LEU A 123 10.82 22.75 -2.42
C LEU A 123 10.77 21.40 -3.12
N VAL A 124 11.95 20.82 -3.38
CA VAL A 124 12.10 19.64 -4.24
C VAL A 124 12.19 18.36 -3.40
N PRO A 125 11.50 17.28 -3.80
CA PRO A 125 11.63 15.97 -3.18
C PRO A 125 13.08 15.44 -3.24
N GLY A 126 13.56 14.85 -2.13
CA GLY A 126 14.94 14.36 -1.99
C GLY A 126 15.95 15.44 -1.60
N GLN A 127 15.59 16.72 -1.67
CA GLN A 127 16.40 17.84 -1.17
C GLN A 127 15.78 18.46 0.08
N SER A 128 14.54 18.92 -0.04
CA SER A 128 13.78 19.56 1.04
C SER A 128 12.69 18.66 1.60
N ILE A 129 12.25 17.65 0.84
CA ILE A 129 11.16 16.75 1.27
C ILE A 129 11.70 15.33 1.35
N MET A 130 11.51 14.68 2.49
CA MET A 130 11.95 13.31 2.76
C MET A 130 10.78 12.45 3.18
N LEU A 131 10.67 11.26 2.58
CA LEU A 131 9.71 10.23 2.94
C LEU A 131 10.43 9.07 3.62
N ARG A 132 9.89 8.58 4.73
CA ARG A 132 10.42 7.42 5.45
C ARG A 132 9.28 6.50 5.88
N LYS A 133 9.40 5.19 5.71
CA LYS A 133 8.47 4.22 6.29
C LYS A 133 8.76 4.10 7.79
N VAL A 134 7.71 4.21 8.60
CA VAL A 134 7.78 3.96 10.04
C VAL A 134 7.73 2.45 10.26
N VAL A 135 8.70 1.91 10.97
CA VAL A 135 8.81 0.47 11.27
C VAL A 135 8.75 0.28 12.78
N PRO A 136 7.85 -0.59 13.28
CA PRO A 136 7.79 -0.89 14.70
C PRO A 136 8.99 -1.73 15.13
N ILE A 137 9.65 -1.31 16.21
CA ILE A 137 10.69 -2.06 16.91
C ILE A 137 10.10 -2.51 18.25
N LEU A 138 9.98 -3.83 18.44
CA LEU A 138 9.35 -4.42 19.63
C LEU A 138 7.91 -3.91 19.88
N GLY A 139 7.17 -3.66 18.79
CA GLY A 139 5.78 -3.15 18.85
C GLY A 139 5.65 -1.64 19.02
N VAL A 140 6.76 -0.90 19.13
CA VAL A 140 6.77 0.57 19.24
C VAL A 140 7.20 1.18 17.91
N PRO A 141 6.45 2.13 17.32
CA PRO A 141 6.86 2.81 16.08
C PRO A 141 8.10 3.68 16.34
N ASP A 142 9.27 3.22 15.92
CA ASP A 142 10.55 3.84 16.34
C ASP A 142 11.52 4.06 15.17
N ALA A 143 11.66 3.07 14.28
CA ALA A 143 12.62 3.16 13.18
C ALA A 143 12.01 3.89 11.97
N LEU A 144 12.74 4.88 11.45
CA LEU A 144 12.39 5.58 10.20
C LEU A 144 13.29 5.09 9.06
N VAL A 145 12.75 4.24 8.19
CA VAL A 145 13.46 3.67 7.04
C VAL A 145 13.27 4.57 5.82
N PRO A 146 14.32 5.12 5.21
CA PRO A 146 14.20 5.97 4.02
C PRO A 146 13.45 5.28 2.88
N LEU A 147 12.61 6.04 2.20
CA LEU A 147 11.96 5.63 0.95
C LEU A 147 12.64 6.35 -0.21
N ASP A 148 12.66 5.71 -1.38
CA ASP A 148 13.10 6.34 -2.62
C ASP A 148 12.17 7.49 -3.01
N ILE A 149 12.72 8.56 -3.59
CA ILE A 149 12.01 9.80 -3.93
C ILE A 149 12.44 10.21 -5.35
N PRO A 150 11.53 10.71 -6.22
CA PRO A 150 10.13 11.11 -5.96
C PRO A 150 9.13 9.96 -5.92
N VAL A 151 9.52 8.76 -6.34
CA VAL A 151 8.63 7.59 -6.44
C VAL A 151 9.18 6.47 -5.57
N SER A 152 8.31 5.90 -4.72
CA SER A 152 8.59 4.72 -3.92
C SER A 152 7.48 3.69 -4.00
N GLN A 153 7.76 2.45 -3.64
CA GLN A 153 6.76 1.39 -3.53
C GLN A 153 6.77 0.83 -2.11
N ILE A 154 5.58 0.64 -1.55
CA ILE A 154 5.39 0.05 -0.22
C ILE A 154 4.47 -1.15 -0.33
N SER A 155 4.93 -2.29 0.19
CA SER A 155 4.07 -3.43 0.40
C SER A 155 3.29 -3.30 1.71
N LEU A 156 1.98 -3.53 1.63
CA LEU A 156 1.05 -3.44 2.75
C LEU A 156 0.72 -4.83 3.28
N LEU A 157 0.66 -4.94 4.61
CA LEU A 157 0.24 -6.17 5.27
C LEU A 157 -1.28 -6.19 5.46
N PRO A 158 -1.93 -7.36 5.24
CA PRO A 158 -3.33 -7.61 5.56
C PRO A 158 -3.75 -7.04 6.92
N GLY A 159 -4.78 -6.18 6.94
CA GLY A 159 -5.34 -5.67 8.19
C GLY A 159 -4.38 -4.88 9.08
N GLU A 160 -3.24 -4.40 8.55
CA GLU A 160 -2.31 -3.55 9.29
C GLU A 160 -2.22 -2.14 8.70
N THR A 161 -2.08 -1.17 9.59
CA THR A 161 -1.84 0.23 9.24
C THR A 161 -0.34 0.46 9.09
N THR A 162 0.07 0.91 7.91
CA THR A 162 1.44 1.35 7.62
C THR A 162 1.52 2.87 7.70
N ALA A 163 2.52 3.39 8.41
CA ALA A 163 2.77 4.83 8.51
C ALA A 163 3.97 5.25 7.65
N VAL A 164 3.82 6.38 6.98
CA VAL A 164 4.85 7.07 6.20
C VAL A 164 5.09 8.42 6.86
N TRP A 165 6.32 8.63 7.33
CA TRP A 165 6.79 9.88 7.89
C TRP A 165 7.24 10.82 6.77
N VAL A 166 6.63 11.99 6.72
CA VAL A 166 6.98 13.07 5.79
C VAL A 166 7.73 14.14 6.58
N SER A 167 8.96 14.47 6.15
CA SER A 167 9.73 15.59 6.69
C SER A 167 9.93 16.64 5.61
N ILE A 168 9.71 17.92 5.97
CA ILE A 168 9.94 19.05 5.09
C ILE A 168 10.94 19.98 5.77
N ASP A 169 12.15 20.00 5.24
CA ASP A 169 13.24 20.89 5.63
C ASP A 169 13.15 22.18 4.81
N VAL A 170 12.87 23.31 5.47
CA VAL A 170 12.75 24.63 4.84
C VAL A 170 14.12 25.30 4.80
N PRO A 171 14.72 25.55 3.62
CA PRO A 171 16.01 26.23 3.54
C PRO A 171 15.97 27.64 4.16
N SER A 172 17.10 28.09 4.71
CA SER A 172 17.22 29.45 5.25
C SER A 172 16.99 30.55 4.20
N SER A 173 17.30 30.25 2.94
CA SER A 173 17.12 31.13 1.79
C SER A 173 15.75 31.04 1.14
N GLN A 174 14.86 30.16 1.63
CA GLN A 174 13.54 29.97 1.03
C GLN A 174 12.73 31.27 1.11
N ALA A 175 12.00 31.62 0.05
CA ALA A 175 11.09 32.77 0.11
C ALA A 175 9.92 32.48 1.07
N PRO A 176 9.49 33.43 1.91
CA PRO A 176 8.27 33.28 2.69
C PRO A 176 7.04 33.24 1.78
N GLY A 177 6.02 32.49 2.17
CA GLY A 177 4.82 32.31 1.36
C GLY A 177 4.17 30.96 1.56
N GLN A 178 3.13 30.70 0.77
CA GLN A 178 2.44 29.42 0.75
C GLN A 178 3.00 28.54 -0.36
N TYR A 179 3.26 27.29 -0.01
CA TYR A 179 3.74 26.25 -0.92
C TYR A 179 2.74 25.11 -0.90
N GLU A 180 2.33 24.68 -2.09
CA GLU A 180 1.35 23.62 -2.27
C GLU A 180 1.95 22.46 -3.08
N GLY A 181 1.58 21.25 -2.71
CA GLY A 181 1.86 20.05 -3.50
C GLY A 181 1.08 18.85 -2.99
N GLU A 182 1.37 17.68 -3.54
CA GLU A 182 0.59 16.48 -3.31
C GLU A 182 1.50 15.26 -3.08
N ILE A 183 1.01 14.35 -2.23
CA ILE A 183 1.48 12.97 -2.19
C ILE A 183 0.40 12.10 -2.83
N ILE A 184 0.76 11.47 -3.93
CA ILE A 184 -0.13 10.67 -4.77
C ILE A 184 0.13 9.19 -4.44
N ILE A 185 -0.92 8.47 -4.06
CA ILE A 185 -0.85 7.06 -3.69
C ILE A 185 -1.67 6.26 -4.69
N THR A 186 -1.03 5.28 -5.34
CA THR A 186 -1.64 4.45 -6.39
C THR A 186 -1.45 2.98 -6.07
N SER A 187 -2.52 2.18 -6.11
CA SER A 187 -2.41 0.72 -6.03
C SER A 187 -1.77 0.15 -7.30
N LEU A 188 -0.77 -0.71 -7.15
CA LEU A 188 -0.10 -1.37 -8.26
C LEU A 188 -0.61 -2.81 -8.45
N LYS A 189 -0.71 -3.22 -9.71
CA LYS A 189 -0.92 -4.60 -10.12
C LYS A 189 0.37 -5.38 -9.88
N SER A 190 0.26 -6.54 -9.22
CA SER A 190 1.40 -7.43 -9.09
C SER A 190 1.78 -7.96 -10.47
N GLU A 191 2.92 -7.52 -11.01
CA GLU A 191 3.46 -7.95 -12.32
C GLU A 191 3.84 -9.45 -12.33
N TYR A 192 3.93 -10.05 -11.16
CA TYR A 192 3.97 -11.50 -11.03
C TYR A 192 2.54 -11.99 -10.88
N PRO A 193 1.98 -12.72 -11.85
CA PRO A 193 0.78 -13.52 -11.62
C PRO A 193 1.16 -14.59 -10.61
N SER A 194 1.09 -14.27 -9.32
CA SER A 194 1.05 -15.26 -8.25
C SER A 194 -0.33 -15.91 -8.23
N GLN A 195 -0.77 -16.40 -9.38
CA GLN A 195 -1.64 -17.57 -9.42
C GLN A 195 -0.80 -18.76 -9.01
N SER A 196 -0.44 -18.81 -7.72
CA SER A 196 -0.18 -20.12 -7.14
C SER A 196 -1.51 -20.85 -7.20
N LEU A 197 -1.68 -21.69 -8.23
CA LEU A 197 -2.78 -22.64 -8.35
C LEU A 197 -3.09 -23.18 -6.96
N GLY A 198 -4.36 -23.15 -6.57
CA GLY A 198 -4.76 -23.65 -5.26
C GLY A 198 -4.19 -25.07 -5.08
N LYS A 199 -3.80 -25.47 -3.86
CA LYS A 199 -3.16 -26.78 -3.62
C LYS A 199 -3.89 -27.95 -4.29
N SER A 200 -5.23 -27.89 -4.33
CA SER A 200 -6.09 -28.86 -5.02
C SER A 200 -5.95 -28.83 -6.55
N GLU A 201 -5.87 -27.66 -7.16
CA GLU A 201 -5.72 -27.49 -8.60
C GLU A 201 -4.30 -27.86 -9.04
N LYS A 202 -3.28 -27.48 -8.27
CA LYS A 202 -1.89 -27.92 -8.48
C LYS A 202 -1.77 -29.43 -8.40
N HIS A 203 -2.44 -30.07 -7.43
CA HIS A 203 -2.45 -31.52 -7.31
C HIS A 203 -3.15 -32.18 -8.50
N ARG A 204 -4.30 -31.64 -8.94
CA ARG A 204 -5.02 -32.11 -10.13
C ARG A 204 -4.17 -32.02 -11.40
N LEU A 205 -3.52 -30.87 -11.63
CA LEU A 205 -2.64 -30.68 -12.79
C LEU A 205 -1.43 -31.61 -12.74
N TYR A 206 -0.82 -31.77 -11.55
CA TYR A 206 0.26 -32.71 -11.34
C TYR A 206 -0.18 -34.14 -11.69
N THR A 207 -1.36 -34.58 -11.23
CA THR A 207 -1.91 -35.90 -11.58
C THR A 207 -2.19 -36.02 -13.08
N GLU A 208 -2.79 -35.01 -13.72
CA GLU A 208 -3.08 -35.04 -15.17
C GLU A 208 -1.80 -35.09 -16.01
N LEU A 209 -0.75 -34.36 -15.63
CA LEU A 209 0.55 -34.36 -16.32
C LEU A 209 1.31 -35.68 -16.10
N THR A 210 1.33 -36.19 -14.87
CA THR A 210 1.94 -37.50 -14.56
C THR A 210 1.26 -38.62 -15.34
N ASN A 211 -0.08 -38.63 -15.39
CA ASN A 211 -0.82 -39.59 -16.20
C ASN A 211 -0.47 -39.49 -17.70
N CYS A 212 -0.17 -38.28 -18.22
CA CYS A 212 0.28 -38.12 -19.61
C CYS A 212 1.68 -38.71 -19.84
N LEU A 213 2.57 -38.59 -18.85
CA LEU A 213 3.92 -39.17 -18.91
C LEU A 213 3.87 -40.70 -18.82
N ASP A 214 2.99 -41.25 -17.98
CA ASP A 214 2.79 -42.70 -17.85
C ASP A 214 2.29 -43.34 -19.15
N ILE A 215 1.47 -42.61 -19.94
CA ILE A 215 1.01 -43.07 -21.27
C ILE A 215 2.18 -43.16 -22.28
N LEU A 216 3.23 -42.36 -22.07
CA LEU A 216 4.40 -42.24 -22.94
C LEU A 216 5.59 -43.11 -22.51
N GLU A 217 5.49 -43.84 -21.39
CA GLU A 217 6.57 -44.74 -20.97
C GLU A 217 6.94 -45.75 -22.09
N PRO A 218 8.23 -46.01 -22.29
CA PRO A 218 8.70 -46.91 -23.33
C PRO A 218 8.27 -48.35 -23.02
N ILE A 219 7.35 -48.88 -23.82
CA ILE A 219 6.96 -50.29 -23.76
C ILE A 219 7.62 -51.02 -24.92
N GLU A 220 8.58 -51.88 -24.59
CA GLU A 220 9.32 -52.69 -25.54
C GLU A 220 8.42 -53.77 -26.15
N GLY A 221 8.41 -53.89 -27.48
CA GLY A 221 7.71 -54.98 -28.20
C GLY A 221 6.26 -54.72 -28.65
N LYS A 222 5.74 -53.49 -28.63
CA LYS A 222 4.38 -53.17 -29.11
C LYS A 222 4.32 -52.82 -30.60
N PRO A 223 3.22 -53.14 -31.31
CA PRO A 223 3.04 -52.79 -32.73
C PRO A 223 2.94 -51.27 -32.93
N LEU A 224 3.37 -50.79 -34.10
CA LEU A 224 3.48 -49.36 -34.43
C LEU A 224 2.15 -48.60 -34.26
N ASP A 225 1.03 -49.22 -34.63
CA ASP A 225 -0.30 -48.61 -34.51
C ASP A 225 -0.69 -48.32 -33.05
N GLU A 226 -0.31 -49.19 -32.11
CA GLU A 226 -0.57 -48.97 -30.67
C GLU A 226 0.30 -47.86 -30.08
N VAL A 227 1.48 -47.61 -30.66
CA VAL A 227 2.36 -46.50 -30.26
C VAL A 227 1.75 -45.18 -30.75
N VAL A 228 1.27 -45.14 -31.99
CA VAL A 228 0.64 -43.96 -32.59
C VAL A 228 -0.62 -43.55 -31.83
N GLU A 229 -1.48 -44.51 -31.45
CA GLU A 229 -2.70 -44.21 -30.69
C GLU A 229 -2.40 -43.72 -29.27
N ARG A 230 -1.33 -44.23 -28.61
CA ARG A 230 -0.88 -43.69 -27.32
C ARG A 230 -0.36 -42.27 -27.42
N VAL A 231 0.43 -41.96 -28.44
CA VAL A 231 0.92 -40.60 -28.68
C VAL A 231 -0.23 -39.63 -28.98
N LYS A 232 -1.21 -40.03 -29.80
CA LYS A 232 -2.42 -39.22 -30.03
C LYS A 232 -3.22 -38.99 -28.75
N SER A 233 -3.39 -40.02 -27.93
CA SER A 233 -4.09 -39.92 -26.64
C SER A 233 -3.39 -38.95 -25.68
N ALA A 234 -2.07 -39.09 -25.50
CA ALA A 234 -1.26 -38.19 -24.68
C ALA A 234 -1.28 -36.75 -25.21
N THR A 235 -1.16 -36.55 -26.53
CA THR A 235 -1.24 -35.24 -27.18
C THR A 235 -2.59 -34.57 -26.95
N THR A 236 -3.68 -35.35 -27.00
CA THR A 236 -5.04 -34.83 -26.80
C THR A 236 -5.26 -34.42 -25.34
N SER A 237 -4.75 -35.21 -24.38
CA SER A 237 -4.81 -34.87 -22.96
C SER A 237 -3.96 -33.64 -22.63
N LEU A 238 -2.75 -33.51 -23.19
CA LEU A 238 -1.92 -32.31 -23.05
C LEU A 238 -2.58 -31.07 -23.65
N ARG A 239 -3.17 -31.18 -24.85
CA ARG A 239 -3.94 -30.07 -25.44
C ARG A 239 -5.11 -29.65 -24.56
N ARG A 240 -5.80 -30.61 -23.92
CA ARG A 240 -6.90 -30.31 -22.98
C ARG A 240 -6.40 -29.57 -21.74
N VAL A 241 -5.24 -29.95 -21.20
CA VAL A 241 -4.61 -29.25 -20.07
C VAL A 241 -4.22 -27.82 -20.47
N LEU A 242 -3.56 -27.66 -21.61
CA LEU A 242 -3.09 -26.36 -22.11
C LEU A 242 -4.23 -25.39 -22.49
N LEU A 243 -5.37 -25.92 -22.94
CA LEU A 243 -6.56 -25.13 -23.27
C LEU A 243 -7.51 -24.95 -22.08
N SER A 244 -7.11 -25.40 -20.88
CA SER A 244 -7.96 -25.24 -19.70
C SER A 244 -7.97 -23.78 -19.23
N PRO A 245 -9.03 -23.34 -18.53
CA PRO A 245 -9.14 -21.97 -18.01
C PRO A 245 -7.97 -21.58 -17.09
N SER A 246 -7.26 -22.56 -16.52
CA SER A 246 -6.08 -22.34 -15.68
C SER A 246 -4.85 -21.82 -16.44
N PHE A 247 -4.86 -21.87 -17.79
CA PHE A 247 -3.77 -21.38 -18.63
C PHE A 247 -4.20 -20.28 -19.60
N SER A 248 -5.44 -19.76 -19.49
CA SER A 248 -5.92 -18.69 -20.36
C SER A 248 -5.10 -17.41 -20.24
N GLU A 249 -4.45 -17.18 -19.09
CA GLU A 249 -3.56 -16.04 -18.83
C GLU A 249 -2.16 -16.20 -19.45
N CYS A 250 -1.78 -17.39 -19.90
CA CYS A 250 -0.52 -17.60 -20.62
C CYS A 250 -0.62 -17.24 -22.11
N ILE A 251 -1.83 -16.96 -22.60
CA ILE A 251 -2.06 -16.45 -23.95
C ILE A 251 -1.86 -14.95 -23.86
N SER A 252 -0.64 -14.49 -24.17
CA SER A 252 -0.31 -13.07 -24.22
C SER A 252 -1.29 -12.34 -25.13
N ASP A 253 -2.09 -11.44 -24.57
CA ASP A 253 -2.87 -10.50 -25.36
C ASP A 253 -1.90 -9.53 -26.02
N ASN A 254 -1.72 -9.71 -27.33
CA ASN A 254 -0.78 -8.95 -28.11
C ASN A 254 -1.50 -7.69 -28.58
N GLY A 255 -1.36 -6.61 -27.80
CA GLY A 255 -1.54 -5.24 -28.23
C GLY A 255 -2.98 -4.72 -28.31
N SER A 256 -3.34 -3.86 -27.37
CA SER A 256 -3.69 -2.45 -27.65
C SER A 256 -4.14 -1.76 -26.37
N LEU A 257 -3.43 -0.73 -25.90
CA LEU A 257 -4.11 0.44 -25.34
C LEU A 257 -3.17 1.64 -25.32
N ASP A 258 -2.98 2.23 -26.50
CA ASP A 258 -2.49 3.60 -26.64
C ASP A 258 -3.71 4.53 -26.44
N MET A 259 -4.13 4.70 -25.18
CA MET A 259 -5.09 5.72 -24.77
C MET A 259 -4.70 6.28 -23.39
N MET A 260 -4.11 7.48 -23.37
CA MET A 260 -4.12 8.44 -22.25
C MET A 260 -3.95 7.81 -20.84
N GLU A 261 -2.86 7.07 -20.62
CA GLU A 261 -2.55 6.39 -19.35
C GLU A 261 -2.51 7.37 -18.14
N GLU A 262 -2.09 8.63 -18.36
CA GLU A 262 -2.03 9.66 -17.30
C GLU A 262 -3.42 10.06 -16.74
N ASP A 263 -4.45 10.15 -17.57
CA ASP A 263 -5.80 10.55 -17.13
C ASP A 263 -6.52 9.44 -16.36
N VAL A 264 -6.17 8.18 -16.64
CA VAL A 264 -6.70 7.03 -15.90
C VAL A 264 -6.03 6.93 -14.53
N ILE A 265 -4.69 7.02 -14.48
CA ILE A 265 -3.94 6.98 -13.22
C ILE A 265 -4.38 8.11 -12.28
N THR A 266 -4.56 9.32 -12.81
CA THR A 266 -4.93 10.49 -12.01
C THR A 266 -6.31 10.39 -11.36
N ASN A 267 -7.25 9.66 -11.94
CA ASN A 267 -8.59 9.40 -11.38
C ASN A 267 -8.61 8.22 -10.39
N LEU A 268 -7.66 7.29 -10.53
CA LEU A 268 -7.59 6.10 -9.68
C LEU A 268 -6.74 6.32 -8.42
N SER A 269 -5.85 7.31 -8.39
CA SER A 269 -4.99 7.58 -7.23
C SER A 269 -5.71 8.33 -6.10
N VAL A 270 -5.29 8.05 -4.86
CA VAL A 270 -5.60 8.91 -3.71
C VAL A 270 -4.58 10.04 -3.63
N ARG A 271 -5.04 11.28 -3.54
CA ARG A 271 -4.18 12.47 -3.46
C ARG A 271 -4.27 13.11 -2.08
N VAL A 272 -3.13 13.20 -1.41
CA VAL A 272 -2.99 13.88 -0.12
C VAL A 272 -2.39 15.26 -0.37
N LYS A 273 -3.21 16.30 -0.19
CA LYS A 273 -2.77 17.70 -0.36
C LYS A 273 -1.93 18.15 0.82
N ILE A 274 -0.81 18.80 0.52
CA ILE A 274 0.11 19.41 1.48
C ILE A 274 0.19 20.90 1.20
N CYS A 275 -0.14 21.69 2.22
CA CYS A 275 0.02 23.13 2.24
C CYS A 275 1.03 23.49 3.33
N LEU A 276 2.14 24.11 2.95
CA LEU A 276 3.15 24.63 3.86
C LEU A 276 3.16 26.16 3.79
N THR A 277 2.97 26.82 4.92
CA THR A 277 3.18 28.27 5.02
C THR A 277 4.55 28.54 5.63
N VAL A 278 5.46 29.08 4.82
CA VAL A 278 6.78 29.53 5.24
C VAL A 278 6.70 30.96 5.76
N TRP A 279 7.06 31.16 7.02
CA TRP A 279 7.04 32.46 7.67
C TRP A 279 8.23 33.32 7.27
N ASP A 280 8.04 34.65 7.28
CA ASP A 280 9.11 35.63 7.09
C ASP A 280 9.97 35.78 8.36
N PHE A 281 10.48 34.64 8.84
CA PHE A 281 11.33 34.52 10.02
C PHE A 281 12.35 33.41 9.75
N ILE A 282 13.61 33.61 10.16
CA ILE A 282 14.69 32.64 9.96
C ILE A 282 15.15 32.17 11.33
N LEU A 283 15.07 30.86 11.59
CA LEU A 283 15.64 30.26 12.79
C LEU A 283 17.18 30.27 12.69
N PRO A 284 17.90 30.73 13.73
CA PRO A 284 19.35 30.71 13.72
C PRO A 284 19.85 29.27 13.73
N ALA A 285 20.93 29.00 12.99
CA ALA A 285 21.55 27.66 12.92
C ALA A 285 22.08 27.19 14.29
N THR A 286 22.48 28.12 15.15
CA THR A 286 22.80 27.87 16.56
C THR A 286 21.63 28.32 17.44
N PRO A 287 21.12 27.45 18.32
CA PRO A 287 20.05 27.85 19.23
C PRO A 287 20.55 29.01 20.12
N SER A 288 19.88 30.14 20.06
CA SER A 288 20.17 31.31 20.91
C SER A 288 19.69 31.11 22.35
N LEU A 289 18.85 30.09 22.59
CA LEU A 289 18.48 29.62 23.91
C LEU A 289 19.53 28.62 24.42
N PRO A 290 20.09 28.81 25.63
CA PRO A 290 20.95 27.80 26.25
C PRO A 290 20.14 26.53 26.50
N ALA A 291 20.28 25.56 25.60
CA ALA A 291 19.74 24.22 25.72
C ALA A 291 20.92 23.26 25.89
N VAL A 292 21.04 22.65 27.06
CA VAL A 292 22.04 21.61 27.29
C VAL A 292 21.43 20.30 26.80
N PHE A 293 21.83 19.90 25.59
CA PHE A 293 21.55 18.57 25.07
C PHE A 293 22.66 17.62 25.51
N GLY A 294 22.34 16.77 26.50
CA GLY A 294 23.21 15.68 26.90
C GLY A 294 22.77 14.38 26.24
N VAL A 295 23.55 13.87 25.29
CA VAL A 295 23.39 12.51 24.77
C VAL A 295 24.34 11.62 25.57
N SER A 296 23.79 10.82 26.47
CA SER A 296 24.53 9.72 27.11
C SER A 296 24.14 8.40 26.44
N PHE A 297 25.01 7.39 26.47
CA PHE A 297 24.79 6.07 25.85
C PHE A 297 23.45 5.39 26.19
N PHE A 298 22.72 5.86 27.22
CA PHE A 298 21.45 5.30 27.67
C PHE A 298 20.31 6.32 27.78
N VAL A 299 20.56 7.62 27.70
CA VAL A 299 19.53 8.65 27.93
C VAL A 299 19.84 9.92 27.11
N VAL A 300 18.83 10.41 26.39
CA VAL A 300 18.79 11.77 25.88
C VAL A 300 18.12 12.64 26.95
N LYS A 301 18.89 13.57 27.53
CA LYS A 301 18.36 14.55 28.50
C LYS A 301 18.24 15.90 27.82
N CYS A 302 17.02 16.43 27.77
CA CYS A 302 16.75 17.81 27.35
C CYS A 302 16.32 18.62 28.58
N SER A 303 17.07 19.65 28.94
CA SER A 303 16.67 20.63 29.94
C SER A 303 16.78 22.03 29.36
N MET A 304 15.66 22.73 29.26
CA MET A 304 15.66 24.16 29.00
C MET A 304 16.11 24.89 30.26
N CYS A 305 17.19 25.68 30.16
CA CYS A 305 17.58 26.58 31.23
C CYS A 305 16.54 27.70 31.32
N LYS A 306 15.75 27.72 32.40
CA LYS A 306 14.96 28.90 32.79
C LYS A 306 15.92 29.94 33.36
N PHE A 307 15.85 31.18 32.88
CA PHE A 307 16.36 32.34 33.58
C PHE A 307 15.45 32.70 34.76
#